data_AF-A0A6D0IWX8-F1
#
_entry.id   AF-A0A6D0IWX8-F1
#
_cell.length_a   1.000
_cell.length_b   1.000
_cell.length_c   1.000
_cell.angle_alpha   90.00
_cell.angle_beta   90.00
_cell.angle_gamma   90.00
#
_symmetry.space_group_name_H-M   'P 1'
#
loop_
_entity.id
_entity.type
_entity.pdbx_description
1 polymer ?
#
loop_
_entity_poly.entity_id
_entity_poly.type
_entity_poly.pdbx_seq_one_letter_code
_entity_poly.pdbx_strand_id
1 'polypeptide(L)'
;SIVMLAVIMGLMLAFDMGGPVNKVAYAFMLICVAQGVYTVVAIAAVGICIPPLGMGLATLIGRKNFSAEERETGKAALVMGCVGVTEGAIPFAAADPLRVIPSIMVGSVCGAVTAALVGAQCYAGWGGLIVLPVVEGKLGYIAAVAVGAVVTAVCVNVLKSLARKNGSSTDEKEDDLDLDFEIN
;
A
#
# COMPACT_ATOMS: atom_id res chain seq x y z
N SER A 1 23.18 2.81 -4.97
CA SER A 1 22.29 3.22 -6.08
C SER A 1 20.96 2.46 -6.07
N ILE A 2 20.94 1.12 -5.94
CA ILE A 2 19.69 0.32 -6.05
C ILE A 2 18.62 0.62 -4.99
N VAL A 3 19.01 0.93 -3.74
CA VAL A 3 18.07 1.29 -2.67
C VAL A 3 17.32 2.59 -2.99
N MET A 4 18.01 3.59 -3.51
CA MET A 4 17.39 4.86 -3.90
C MET A 4 16.41 4.68 -5.06
N LEU A 5 16.75 3.83 -6.04
CA LEU A 5 15.83 3.44 -7.10
C LEU A 5 14.59 2.72 -6.52
N ALA A 6 14.77 1.81 -5.57
CA ALA A 6 13.67 1.11 -4.93
C ALA A 6 12.72 2.06 -4.18
N VAL A 7 13.25 3.08 -3.51
CA VAL A 7 12.44 4.14 -2.90
C VAL A 7 11.61 4.86 -3.95
N ILE A 8 12.23 5.33 -5.04
CA ILE A 8 11.53 6.06 -6.10
C ILE A 8 10.44 5.19 -6.74
N MET A 9 10.77 3.94 -7.06
CA MET A 9 9.82 2.98 -7.67
C MET A 9 8.65 2.68 -6.74
N GLY A 10 8.91 2.44 -5.45
CA GLY A 10 7.86 2.19 -4.45
C GLY A 10 6.91 3.38 -4.30
N LEU A 11 7.43 4.61 -4.29
CA LEU A 11 6.62 5.82 -4.24
C LEU A 11 5.74 5.97 -5.48
N MET A 12 6.34 5.88 -6.68
CA MET A 12 5.63 6.13 -7.93
C MET A 12 4.54 5.08 -8.20
N LEU A 13 4.82 3.80 -7.94
CA LEU A 13 3.85 2.73 -8.17
C LEU A 13 2.65 2.81 -7.22
N ALA A 14 2.82 3.34 -6.01
CA ALA A 14 1.72 3.44 -5.05
C ALA A 14 0.93 4.75 -5.15
N PHE A 15 1.51 5.82 -5.69
CA PHE A 15 1.01 7.19 -5.58
C PHE A 15 -0.44 7.37 -6.02
N ASP A 16 -0.80 6.84 -7.19
CA ASP A 16 -2.12 7.04 -7.83
C ASP A 16 -2.83 5.73 -8.19
N MET A 17 -2.37 4.60 -7.64
CA MET A 17 -2.99 3.28 -7.73
C MET A 17 -3.42 2.87 -9.15
N GLY A 18 -2.61 3.19 -10.15
CA GLY A 18 -2.85 2.86 -11.56
C GLY A 18 -3.00 4.07 -12.49
N GLY A 19 -2.88 5.29 -11.95
CA GLY A 19 -2.85 6.53 -12.70
C GLY A 19 -1.54 6.79 -13.47
N PRO A 20 -1.33 8.02 -13.97
CA PRO A 20 -0.20 8.36 -14.83
C PRO A 20 1.17 8.08 -14.21
N VAL A 21 1.36 8.36 -12.91
CA VAL A 21 2.66 8.19 -12.23
C VAL A 21 2.99 6.70 -12.09
N ASN A 22 2.02 5.88 -11.70
CA ASN A 22 2.18 4.43 -11.69
C ASN A 22 2.50 3.91 -13.09
N LYS A 23 1.77 4.35 -14.14
CA LYS A 23 1.99 3.86 -15.51
C LYS A 23 3.37 4.20 -16.06
N VAL A 24 3.94 5.37 -15.70
CA VAL A 24 5.32 5.72 -16.04
C VAL A 24 6.31 4.76 -15.36
N ALA A 25 6.14 4.48 -14.07
CA ALA A 25 6.99 3.52 -13.36
C ALA A 25 6.83 2.09 -13.90
N TYR A 26 5.62 1.70 -14.28
CA TYR A 26 5.34 0.41 -14.90
C TYR A 26 5.99 0.29 -16.29
N ALA A 27 5.93 1.33 -17.11
CA ALA A 27 6.64 1.36 -18.39
C ALA A 27 8.16 1.21 -18.20
N PHE A 28 8.73 1.87 -17.18
CA PHE A 28 10.13 1.69 -16.83
C PHE A 28 10.46 0.23 -16.44
N MET A 29 9.59 -0.41 -15.64
CA MET A 29 9.70 -1.84 -15.33
C MET A 29 9.73 -2.70 -16.60
N LEU A 30 8.82 -2.46 -17.56
CA LEU A 30 8.78 -3.22 -18.83
C LEU A 30 10.06 -3.05 -19.65
N ILE A 31 10.63 -1.84 -19.67
CA ILE A 31 11.94 -1.59 -20.31
C ILE A 31 13.03 -2.41 -19.61
N CYS A 32 13.05 -2.45 -18.27
CA CYS A 32 14.01 -3.25 -17.52
C CYS A 32 13.90 -4.75 -17.82
N VAL A 33 12.70 -5.29 -18.03
CA VAL A 33 12.52 -6.68 -18.49
C VAL A 33 13.22 -6.90 -19.82
N ALA A 34 13.00 -6.01 -20.80
CA ALA A 34 13.61 -6.12 -22.13
C ALA A 34 15.14 -5.96 -22.12
N GLN A 35 15.69 -5.28 -21.11
CA GLN A 35 17.13 -5.08 -20.93
C GLN A 35 17.79 -6.12 -20.01
N GLY A 36 17.03 -7.11 -19.51
CA GLY A 36 17.57 -8.15 -18.62
C GLY A 36 17.86 -7.69 -17.19
N VAL A 37 17.30 -6.55 -16.76
CA VAL A 37 17.53 -5.97 -15.43
C VAL A 37 16.47 -6.46 -14.44
N TYR A 38 16.47 -7.76 -14.16
CA TYR A 38 15.40 -8.45 -13.43
C TYR A 38 15.26 -8.10 -11.95
N THR A 39 16.31 -7.54 -11.33
CA THR A 39 16.25 -7.04 -9.94
C THR A 39 15.32 -5.82 -9.83
N VAL A 40 15.38 -4.90 -10.80
CA VAL A 40 14.49 -3.73 -10.85
C VAL A 40 13.05 -4.15 -11.13
N VAL A 41 12.88 -5.20 -11.94
CA VAL A 41 11.56 -5.78 -12.21
C VAL A 41 10.94 -6.35 -10.93
N ALA A 42 11.71 -7.06 -10.11
CA ALA A 42 11.22 -7.57 -8.81
C ALA A 42 10.84 -6.43 -7.86
N ILE A 43 11.66 -5.39 -7.75
CA ILE A 43 11.39 -4.18 -6.94
C ILE A 43 10.03 -3.57 -7.34
N ALA A 44 9.79 -3.40 -8.64
CA ALA A 44 8.54 -2.86 -9.16
C ALA A 44 7.35 -3.82 -8.93
N ALA A 45 7.54 -5.10 -9.20
CA ALA A 45 6.52 -6.14 -9.05
C ALA A 45 6.04 -6.28 -7.59
N VAL A 46 6.92 -6.05 -6.62
CA VAL A 46 6.56 -5.95 -5.19
C VAL A 46 5.82 -4.65 -4.91
N GLY A 47 6.35 -3.51 -5.37
CA GLY A 47 5.78 -2.19 -5.08
C GLY A 47 4.32 -2.02 -5.54
N ILE A 48 3.95 -2.60 -6.68
CA ILE A 48 2.62 -2.43 -7.30
C ILE A 48 1.50 -3.21 -6.60
N CYS A 49 1.82 -4.35 -5.97
CA CYS A 49 0.79 -5.18 -5.33
C CYS A 49 0.55 -4.83 -3.86
N ILE A 50 1.46 -4.08 -3.24
CA ILE A 50 1.38 -3.70 -1.83
C ILE A 50 0.17 -2.82 -1.49
N PRO A 51 -0.22 -1.79 -2.28
CA PRO A 51 -1.35 -0.94 -1.91
C PRO A 51 -2.65 -1.72 -1.63
N PRO A 52 -3.16 -2.58 -2.55
CA PRO A 52 -4.38 -3.34 -2.30
C PRO A 52 -4.19 -4.44 -1.25
N LEU A 53 -3.02 -5.11 -1.18
CA LEU A 53 -2.74 -6.12 -0.15
C LEU A 53 -2.71 -5.50 1.25
N GLY A 54 -2.03 -4.37 1.40
CA GLY A 54 -1.91 -3.63 2.64
C GLY A 54 -3.24 -3.07 3.11
N MET A 55 -4.06 -2.53 2.19
CA MET A 55 -5.41 -2.06 2.54
C MET A 55 -6.34 -3.22 2.93
N GLY A 56 -6.32 -4.31 2.16
CA GLY A 56 -7.06 -5.51 2.50
C GLY A 56 -6.68 -6.04 3.90
N LEU A 57 -5.38 -6.13 4.19
CA LEU A 57 -4.88 -6.53 5.51
C LEU A 57 -5.27 -5.53 6.60
N ALA A 58 -5.24 -4.23 6.32
CA ALA A 58 -5.64 -3.19 7.26
C ALA A 58 -7.08 -3.38 7.75
N THR A 59 -7.99 -3.73 6.84
CA THR A 59 -9.41 -3.95 7.16
C THR A 59 -9.64 -5.18 8.05
N LEU A 60 -8.78 -6.19 7.95
CA LEU A 60 -8.82 -7.38 8.80
C LEU A 60 -8.28 -7.09 10.21
N ILE A 61 -7.15 -6.40 10.32
CA ILE A 61 -6.48 -6.13 11.60
C ILE A 61 -7.21 -5.03 12.38
N GLY A 62 -7.47 -3.90 11.73
CA GLY A 62 -8.02 -2.70 12.35
C GLY A 62 -9.50 -2.52 12.05
N ARG A 63 -10.27 -3.61 12.05
CA ARG A 63 -11.67 -3.67 11.60
C ARG A 63 -12.52 -2.47 12.06
N LYS A 64 -12.35 -2.05 13.33
CA LYS A 64 -13.05 -0.88 13.90
C LYS A 64 -12.85 0.42 13.12
N ASN A 65 -11.70 0.63 12.48
CA ASN A 65 -11.33 1.85 11.73
C ASN A 65 -11.97 1.96 10.34
N PHE A 66 -12.68 0.92 9.90
CA PHE A 66 -13.26 0.81 8.56
C PHE A 66 -14.76 0.58 8.63
N SER A 67 -15.49 1.11 7.64
CA SER A 67 -16.92 0.89 7.43
C SER A 67 -17.22 -0.57 7.04
N ALA A 68 -18.49 -0.96 7.06
CA ALA A 68 -18.89 -2.30 6.60
C ALA A 68 -18.55 -2.51 5.12
N GLU A 69 -18.75 -1.49 4.29
CA GLU A 69 -18.44 -1.50 2.86
C GLU A 69 -16.93 -1.61 2.62
N GLU A 70 -16.11 -0.78 3.30
CA GLU A 70 -14.65 -0.84 3.19
C GLU A 70 -14.09 -2.23 3.54
N ARG A 71 -14.69 -2.93 4.52
CA ARG A 71 -14.28 -4.29 4.89
C ARG A 71 -14.62 -5.31 3.81
N GLU A 72 -15.74 -5.14 3.10
CA GLU A 72 -16.11 -6.03 2.01
C GLU A 72 -15.19 -5.78 0.80
N THR A 73 -14.96 -4.52 0.46
CA THR A 73 -13.97 -4.12 -0.54
C THR A 73 -12.58 -4.62 -0.18
N GLY A 74 -12.24 -4.71 1.12
CA GLY A 74 -10.95 -5.21 1.60
C GLY A 74 -10.67 -6.65 1.21
N LYS A 75 -11.69 -7.50 1.18
CA LYS A 75 -11.55 -8.89 0.71
C LYS A 75 -11.22 -8.93 -0.78
N ALA A 76 -11.92 -8.12 -1.58
CA ALA A 76 -11.63 -7.99 -3.00
C ALA A 76 -10.24 -7.40 -3.26
N ALA A 77 -9.81 -6.43 -2.45
CA ALA A 77 -8.48 -5.83 -2.51
C ALA A 77 -7.36 -6.85 -2.26
N LEU A 78 -7.53 -7.78 -1.31
CA LEU A 78 -6.55 -8.86 -1.13
C LEU A 78 -6.38 -9.69 -2.39
N VAL A 79 -7.48 -10.08 -3.04
CA VAL A 79 -7.43 -10.88 -4.27
C VAL A 79 -6.78 -10.08 -5.40
N MET A 80 -7.18 -8.82 -5.60
CA MET A 80 -6.60 -7.92 -6.59
C MET A 80 -5.09 -7.74 -6.38
N GLY A 81 -4.67 -7.55 -5.13
CA GLY A 81 -3.27 -7.46 -4.78
C GLY A 81 -2.48 -8.74 -5.07
N CYS A 82 -3.04 -9.91 -4.78
CA CYS A 82 -2.41 -11.19 -5.13
C CYS A 82 -2.14 -11.32 -6.64
N VAL A 83 -3.01 -10.77 -7.48
CA VAL A 83 -2.83 -10.77 -8.94
C VAL A 83 -2.15 -9.51 -9.49
N GLY A 84 -1.66 -8.60 -8.62
CA GLY A 84 -0.90 -7.42 -9.03
C GLY A 84 -1.73 -6.24 -9.55
N VAL A 85 -3.03 -6.20 -9.25
CA VAL A 85 -3.94 -5.11 -9.64
C VAL A 85 -3.98 -4.07 -8.51
N THR A 86 -3.24 -2.98 -8.70
CA THR A 86 -3.09 -1.92 -7.68
C THR A 86 -4.36 -1.11 -7.43
N GLU A 87 -5.27 -1.10 -8.39
CA GLU A 87 -6.52 -0.32 -8.42
C GLU A 87 -7.46 -0.72 -7.28
N GLY A 88 -7.27 -1.92 -6.70
CA GLY A 88 -8.04 -2.37 -5.54
C GLY A 88 -7.91 -1.48 -4.30
N ALA A 89 -6.93 -0.58 -4.25
CA ALA A 89 -6.77 0.42 -3.20
C ALA A 89 -7.55 1.72 -3.45
N ILE A 90 -8.05 1.98 -4.67
CA ILE A 90 -8.76 3.23 -5.03
C ILE A 90 -9.95 3.51 -4.11
N PRO A 91 -10.84 2.56 -3.80
CA PRO A 91 -12.02 2.85 -2.96
C PRO A 91 -11.64 3.37 -1.57
N PHE A 92 -10.52 2.88 -1.01
CA PHE A 92 -10.01 3.33 0.29
C PHE A 92 -9.40 4.72 0.21
N ALA A 93 -8.60 4.97 -0.83
CA ALA A 93 -8.00 6.28 -1.04
C ALA A 93 -9.05 7.36 -1.35
N ALA A 94 -10.14 7.00 -2.03
CA ALA A 94 -11.26 7.91 -2.25
C ALA A 94 -11.98 8.26 -0.93
N ALA A 95 -12.10 7.29 -0.01
CA ALA A 95 -12.73 7.51 1.29
C ALA A 95 -11.86 8.32 2.26
N ASP A 96 -10.54 8.11 2.28
CA ASP A 96 -9.62 8.78 3.21
C ASP A 96 -8.22 9.01 2.59
N PRO A 97 -8.11 9.95 1.63
CA PRO A 97 -6.90 10.11 0.82
C PRO A 97 -5.67 10.49 1.65
N LEU A 98 -5.85 11.38 2.63
CA LEU A 98 -4.77 11.93 3.45
C LEU A 98 -4.07 10.88 4.31
N ARG A 99 -4.76 9.78 4.65
CA ARG A 99 -4.20 8.71 5.47
C ARG A 99 -3.82 7.49 4.65
N VAL A 100 -4.60 7.18 3.61
CA VAL A 100 -4.36 6.01 2.77
C VAL A 100 -3.17 6.21 1.85
N ILE A 101 -3.10 7.30 1.07
CA ILE A 101 -2.05 7.51 0.06
C ILE A 101 -0.65 7.51 0.69
N PRO A 102 -0.38 8.26 1.78
CA PRO A 102 0.93 8.17 2.42
C PRO A 102 1.25 6.78 2.98
N SER A 103 0.25 6.05 3.50
CA SER A 103 0.46 4.72 4.09
C SER A 103 0.80 3.66 3.05
N ILE A 104 0.12 3.66 1.89
CA ILE A 104 0.43 2.74 0.80
C ILE A 104 1.79 3.06 0.19
N MET A 105 2.15 4.35 0.07
CA MET A 105 3.46 4.76 -0.43
C MET A 105 4.60 4.31 0.49
N VAL A 106 4.46 4.52 1.81
CA VAL A 106 5.46 4.07 2.78
C VAL A 106 5.61 2.55 2.75
N GLY A 107 4.50 1.79 2.74
CA GLY A 107 4.58 0.34 2.65
C GLY A 107 5.18 -0.16 1.34
N SER A 108 4.82 0.42 0.20
CA SER A 108 5.40 0.08 -1.10
C SER A 108 6.90 0.36 -1.15
N VAL A 109 7.37 1.45 -0.54
CA VAL A 109 8.81 1.71 -0.36
C VAL A 109 9.46 0.64 0.50
N CYS A 110 8.88 0.30 1.65
CA CYS A 110 9.45 -0.72 2.53
C CYS A 110 9.55 -2.08 1.83
N GLY A 111 8.52 -2.51 1.11
CA GLY A 111 8.57 -3.74 0.34
C GLY A 111 9.56 -3.68 -0.83
N ALA A 112 9.55 -2.60 -1.61
CA ALA A 112 10.50 -2.40 -2.72
C ALA A 112 11.96 -2.42 -2.25
N VAL A 113 12.27 -1.73 -1.15
CA VAL A 113 13.61 -1.73 -0.54
C VAL A 113 13.96 -3.12 -0.01
N THR A 114 13.02 -3.82 0.62
CA THR A 114 13.25 -5.20 1.08
C THR A 114 13.59 -6.11 -0.10
N ALA A 115 12.84 -6.02 -1.21
CA ALA A 115 13.12 -6.77 -2.44
C ALA A 115 14.51 -6.48 -3.02
N ALA A 116 14.95 -5.21 -2.97
CA ALA A 116 16.28 -4.81 -3.39
C ALA A 116 17.38 -5.40 -2.49
N LEU A 117 17.16 -5.41 -1.17
CA LEU A 117 18.14 -5.90 -0.19
C LEU A 117 18.30 -7.42 -0.22
N VAL A 118 17.20 -8.15 -0.43
CA VAL A 118 17.24 -9.62 -0.54
C VAL A 118 17.65 -10.10 -1.94
N GLY A 119 17.82 -9.18 -2.90
CA GLY A 119 18.28 -9.48 -4.25
C GLY A 119 17.29 -10.31 -5.07
N ALA A 120 15.97 -10.16 -4.84
CA ALA A 120 14.97 -10.88 -5.63
C ALA A 120 15.01 -10.48 -7.11
N GLN A 121 14.70 -11.41 -8.00
CA GLN A 121 14.63 -11.16 -9.44
C GLN A 121 13.30 -11.65 -10.00
N CYS A 122 12.71 -10.89 -10.92
CA CYS A 122 11.45 -11.24 -11.57
C CYS A 122 11.62 -11.20 -13.08
N TYR A 123 11.26 -12.29 -13.75
CA TYR A 123 11.39 -12.44 -15.20
C TYR A 123 10.11 -12.04 -15.96
N ALA A 124 9.04 -11.65 -15.26
CA ALA A 124 7.80 -11.15 -15.85
C ALA A 124 7.61 -9.65 -15.60
N GLY A 125 7.13 -8.94 -16.64
CA GLY A 125 6.70 -7.55 -16.53
C GLY A 125 5.32 -7.43 -15.91
N TRP A 126 5.10 -8.02 -14.75
CA TRP A 126 3.84 -7.99 -14.00
C TRP A 126 4.12 -8.07 -12.49
N GLY A 127 3.15 -7.69 -11.64
CA GLY A 127 3.30 -7.67 -10.19
C GLY A 127 2.46 -8.68 -9.42
N GLY A 128 2.61 -8.72 -8.10
CA GLY A 128 1.81 -9.58 -7.23
C GLY A 128 2.34 -11.01 -7.07
N LEU A 129 1.58 -11.84 -6.37
CA LEU A 129 1.94 -13.23 -6.10
C LEU A 129 1.77 -14.13 -7.34
N ILE A 130 1.02 -13.67 -8.35
CA ILE A 130 0.84 -14.41 -9.61
C ILE A 130 2.16 -14.62 -10.37
N VAL A 131 3.16 -13.76 -10.18
CA VAL A 131 4.48 -13.90 -10.84
C VAL A 131 5.46 -14.81 -10.09
N LEU A 132 5.09 -15.37 -8.93
CA LEU A 132 5.97 -16.26 -8.15
C LEU A 132 6.60 -17.44 -8.93
N PRO A 133 5.94 -18.06 -9.94
CA PRO A 133 6.58 -19.12 -10.72
C PRO A 133 7.84 -18.66 -11.47
N VAL A 134 7.90 -17.38 -11.83
CA VAL A 134 8.97 -16.73 -12.61
C VAL A 134 9.79 -15.75 -11.78
N VAL A 135 9.82 -15.95 -10.46
CA VAL A 135 10.66 -15.19 -9.53
C VAL A 135 11.79 -16.07 -9.02
N GLU A 136 13.01 -15.52 -9.03
CA GLU A 136 14.16 -16.06 -8.33
C GLU A 136 14.32 -15.37 -6.97
N GLY A 137 14.69 -16.13 -5.94
CA GLY A 137 14.62 -15.65 -4.55
C GLY A 137 13.18 -15.56 -4.01
N LYS A 138 12.33 -16.54 -4.34
CA LYS A 138 10.88 -16.56 -4.01
C LYS A 138 10.55 -16.22 -2.55
N LEU A 139 11.30 -16.77 -1.60
CA LEU A 139 11.09 -16.49 -0.17
C LEU A 139 11.38 -15.02 0.16
N GLY A 140 12.43 -14.45 -0.42
CA GLY A 140 12.75 -13.02 -0.27
C GLY A 140 11.69 -12.12 -0.89
N TYR A 141 11.17 -12.49 -2.07
CA TYR A 141 10.07 -11.76 -2.70
C TYR A 141 8.79 -11.79 -1.85
N ILE A 142 8.39 -12.97 -1.35
CA ILE A 142 7.21 -13.10 -0.47
C ILE A 142 7.41 -12.29 0.82
N ALA A 143 8.59 -12.35 1.42
CA ALA A 143 8.92 -11.56 2.59
C ALA A 143 8.83 -10.05 2.31
N ALA A 144 9.31 -9.60 1.15
CA ALA A 144 9.24 -8.19 0.74
C ALA A 144 7.79 -7.71 0.56
N VAL A 145 6.94 -8.50 -0.11
CA VAL A 145 5.50 -8.22 -0.22
C VAL A 145 4.85 -8.16 1.16
N ALA A 146 5.15 -9.13 2.03
CA ALA A 146 4.60 -9.19 3.38
C ALA A 146 5.01 -7.98 4.23
N VAL A 147 6.29 -7.58 4.21
CA VAL A 147 6.79 -6.39 4.91
C VAL A 147 6.04 -5.15 4.44
N GLY A 148 5.92 -4.94 3.13
CA GLY A 148 5.21 -3.79 2.59
C GLY A 148 3.74 -3.75 2.98
N ALA A 149 3.03 -4.87 2.83
CA ALA A 149 1.63 -4.98 3.19
C ALA A 149 1.39 -4.73 4.69
N VAL A 150 2.23 -5.30 5.56
CA VAL A 150 2.15 -5.08 7.02
C VAL A 150 2.42 -3.63 7.38
N VAL A 151 3.45 -3.01 6.80
CA VAL A 151 3.75 -1.59 7.03
C VAL A 151 2.58 -0.70 6.62
N THR A 152 2.01 -0.90 5.43
CA THR A 152 0.80 -0.18 4.99
C THR A 152 -0.34 -0.38 5.98
N ALA A 153 -0.61 -1.62 6.38
CA ALA A 153 -1.71 -1.94 7.28
C ALA A 153 -1.56 -1.31 8.67
N VAL A 154 -0.34 -1.25 9.19
CA VAL A 154 -0.03 -0.60 10.47
C VAL A 154 -0.15 0.92 10.32
N CYS A 155 0.48 1.52 9.31
CA CYS A 155 0.46 2.97 9.09
C CYS A 155 -0.98 3.49 8.98
N VAL A 156 -1.81 2.91 8.12
CA VAL A 156 -3.17 3.41 7.91
C VAL A 156 -4.04 3.23 9.16
N ASN A 157 -3.87 2.12 9.89
CA ASN A 157 -4.63 1.88 11.11
C ASN A 157 -4.23 2.81 12.26
N VAL A 158 -2.94 3.09 12.41
CA VAL A 158 -2.47 4.06 13.39
C VAL A 158 -3.01 5.45 13.04
N LEU A 159 -2.88 5.90 11.79
CA LEU A 159 -3.36 7.21 11.37
C LEU A 159 -4.89 7.35 11.52
N LYS A 160 -5.67 6.35 11.11
CA LYS A 160 -7.13 6.35 11.28
C LYS A 160 -7.54 6.30 12.76
N SER A 161 -6.84 5.51 13.59
CA SER A 161 -7.13 5.42 15.02
C SER A 161 -6.82 6.72 15.77
N LEU A 162 -5.73 7.41 15.41
CA LEU A 162 -5.39 8.71 16.00
C LEU A 162 -6.43 9.78 15.62
N ALA A 163 -6.87 9.79 14.36
CA ALA A 163 -7.90 10.71 13.92
C ALA A 163 -9.24 10.50 14.64
N ARG A 164 -9.64 9.25 14.85
CA ARG A 164 -10.86 8.95 15.62
C ARG A 164 -10.79 9.45 17.06
N LYS A 165 -9.63 9.28 17.72
CA LYS A 165 -9.43 9.75 19.09
C LYS A 165 -9.49 11.28 19.18
N ASN A 166 -8.93 11.97 18.18
CA ASN A 166 -8.99 13.43 18.14
C ASN A 166 -10.41 13.96 17.88
N GLY A 167 -11.22 13.24 17.09
CA GLY A 167 -12.64 13.58 16.87
C GLY A 167 -13.45 13.52 18.15
N SER A 168 -13.37 12.40 18.90
CA SER A 168 -14.12 12.26 20.15
C SER A 168 -13.72 13.29 21.22
N SER A 169 -12.45 13.72 21.22
CA SER A 169 -11.94 14.72 22.17
C SER A 169 -12.35 16.15 21.80
N THR A 170 -12.85 16.37 20.58
CA THR A 170 -13.31 17.68 20.10
C THR A 170 -14.82 17.78 20.30
N ASP A 171 -15.57 16.73 19.99
CA ASP A 171 -17.01 16.64 20.24
C ASP A 171 -17.31 16.77 21.75
N GLU A 172 -16.55 16.07 22.63
CA GLU A 172 -16.70 16.22 24.09
C GLU A 172 -16.43 17.66 24.58
N LYS A 173 -15.58 18.42 23.89
CA LYS A 173 -15.27 19.81 24.27
C LYS A 173 -16.31 20.79 23.77
N GLU A 174 -16.87 20.58 22.58
CA GLU A 174 -17.98 21.40 22.07
C GLU A 174 -19.25 21.19 22.89
N ASP A 175 -19.58 19.94 23.25
CA ASP A 175 -20.73 19.66 24.12
C ASP A 175 -20.58 20.30 25.51
N ASP A 176 -19.38 20.24 26.12
CA ASP A 176 -19.10 20.92 27.40
C ASP A 176 -19.21 22.46 27.27
N LEU A 177 -18.76 23.04 26.15
CA LEU A 177 -18.84 24.47 25.89
C LEU A 177 -20.29 24.94 25.68
N ASP A 178 -21.09 24.22 24.90
CA ASP A 178 -22.49 24.57 24.64
C ASP A 178 -23.35 24.48 25.92
N LEU A 179 -23.07 23.50 26.80
CA LEU A 179 -23.72 23.39 28.10
C LEU A 179 -23.40 24.58 29.02
N ASP A 180 -22.16 25.10 28.99
CA ASP A 180 -21.79 26.29 29.77
C ASP A 180 -22.48 27.58 29.27
N PHE A 181 -22.80 27.68 27.98
CA PHE A 181 -23.50 28.85 27.41
C PHE A 181 -25.02 28.84 27.67
N GLU A 182 -25.65 27.68 27.84
CA GLU A 182 -27.10 27.59 28.12
C GLU A 182 -27.49 27.86 29.59
N ILE A 183 -26.53 27.85 30.53
CA ILE A 183 -26.79 27.95 31.97
C ILE A 183 -26.85 29.42 32.49
N ASN A 184 -26.66 30.43 31.63
CA ASN A 184 -26.58 31.85 32.02
C ASN A 184 -27.66 32.73 31.38
#